data_AF-A0A0P8E2B0-F1
#
_entry.id   AF-A0A0P8E2B0-F1
#
_cell.length_a   1.000
_cell.length_b   1.000
_cell.length_c   1.000
_cell.angle_alpha   90.00
_cell.angle_beta   90.00
_cell.angle_gamma   90.00
#
_symmetry.space_group_name_H-M   'P 1'
#
loop_
_entity.id
_entity.type
_entity.pdbx_description
1 polymer ?
#
loop_
_entity_poly.entity_id
_entity_poly.type
_entity_poly.pdbx_seq_one_letter_code
_entity_poly.pdbx_strand_id
1 'polypeptide(L)'
;MDENGNIYEPGKLQAWNESVTLLINQEPNFLDAEMPYGEEQLYTLKLRNINLLGGNGVHILPTLEPWIATFNAWAIDVEGEFVKFEVQDIDNEVHPDPIFGHEAQVYVRERGTAKDSVTNSIIGENSRIKFNFTTGTFIVVPPGKIEGVGDKDWIVIEESAAYKVKK
;
A
#
# COMPACT_ATOMS: atom_id res chain seq x y z
N MET A 1 2.34 29.10 29.17
CA MET A 1 0.91 29.27 29.46
C MET A 1 0.17 28.65 28.31
N ASP A 2 -0.73 27.71 28.58
CA ASP A 2 -1.72 27.30 27.59
C ASP A 2 -2.73 28.46 27.36
N GLU A 3 -3.66 28.26 26.43
CA GLU A 3 -4.76 29.19 26.12
C GLU A 3 -5.65 29.55 27.33
N ASN A 4 -5.52 28.83 28.44
CA ASN A 4 -6.20 29.05 29.72
C ASN A 4 -5.30 29.66 30.82
N GLY A 5 -4.03 29.96 30.53
CA GLY A 5 -3.11 30.61 31.47
C GLY A 5 -2.36 29.68 32.44
N ASN A 6 -2.31 28.37 32.20
CA ASN A 6 -1.62 27.42 33.09
C ASN A 6 -0.12 27.38 32.85
N ILE A 7 0.68 27.45 33.92
CA ILE A 7 2.14 27.31 33.87
C ILE A 7 2.49 25.87 34.28
N TYR A 8 3.07 25.10 33.36
CA TYR A 8 3.56 23.75 33.66
C TYR A 8 4.97 23.81 34.23
N GLU A 9 5.23 23.07 35.30
CA GLU A 9 6.56 22.93 35.86
C GLU A 9 7.49 22.22 34.85
N PRO A 10 8.77 22.65 34.71
CA PRO A 10 9.69 22.15 33.67
C PRO A 10 9.96 20.63 33.65
N GLY A 11 9.52 19.89 34.69
CA GLY A 11 9.64 18.43 34.79
C GLY A 11 8.39 17.64 34.41
N LYS A 12 7.26 18.31 34.17
CA LYS A 12 6.05 17.70 33.62
C LYS A 12 5.89 18.16 32.18
N LEU A 13 6.68 17.58 31.28
CA LEU A 13 6.20 17.42 29.92
C LEU A 13 4.94 16.56 30.06
N GLN A 14 3.77 17.21 30.08
CA GLN A 14 2.53 16.51 29.80
C GLN A 14 2.77 15.89 28.44
N ALA A 15 3.07 14.59 28.40
CA ALA A 15 3.02 13.85 27.16
C ALA A 15 1.63 14.16 26.61
N TRP A 16 1.59 14.78 25.43
CA TRP A 16 0.36 14.98 24.69
C TRP A 16 -0.36 13.62 24.67
N ASN A 17 -1.46 13.53 25.42
CA ASN A 17 -2.22 12.31 25.63
C ASN A 17 -3.61 12.56 25.04
N GLU A 18 -3.64 12.56 23.72
CA GLU A 18 -4.82 12.77 22.91
C GLU A 18 -5.25 11.46 22.24
N SER A 19 -6.52 11.40 21.86
CA SER A 19 -7.07 10.29 21.09
C SER A 19 -7.26 10.74 19.65
N VAL A 20 -6.21 10.63 18.84
CA VAL A 20 -6.25 11.05 17.43
C VAL A 20 -7.18 10.15 16.63
N THR A 21 -8.12 10.75 15.90
CA THR A 21 -8.94 10.05 14.90
C THR A 21 -8.52 10.50 13.51
N LEU A 22 -7.90 9.58 12.75
CA LEU A 22 -7.44 9.84 11.39
C LEU A 22 -8.40 9.22 10.37
N LEU A 23 -8.76 10.01 9.36
CA LEU A 23 -9.34 9.48 8.13
C LEU A 23 -8.27 9.42 7.06
N ILE A 24 -8.15 8.25 6.44
CA ILE A 24 -7.25 8.01 5.33
C ILE A 24 -8.10 7.80 4.09
N ASN A 25 -7.92 8.66 3.10
CA ASN A 25 -8.50 8.49 1.77
C ASN A 25 -7.37 8.25 0.76
N GLN A 26 -7.53 7.24 -0.08
CA GLN A 26 -6.53 6.85 -1.07
C GLN A 26 -7.19 6.64 -2.43
N GLU A 27 -6.55 7.18 -3.46
CA GLU A 27 -6.93 6.94 -4.85
C GLU A 27 -5.70 6.40 -5.62
N PRO A 28 -5.82 5.31 -6.39
CA PRO A 28 -7.00 4.49 -6.58
C PRO A 28 -7.29 3.52 -5.41
N ASN A 29 -8.49 2.96 -5.40
CA ASN A 29 -8.83 1.88 -4.47
C ASN A 29 -8.18 0.56 -4.93
N PHE A 30 -7.02 0.23 -4.36
CA PHE A 30 -6.32 -1.03 -4.68
C PHE A 30 -7.06 -2.32 -4.24
N LEU A 31 -8.16 -2.21 -3.48
CA LEU A 31 -9.03 -3.35 -3.18
C LEU A 31 -10.08 -3.60 -4.27
N ASP A 32 -10.26 -2.68 -5.21
CA ASP A 32 -11.15 -2.83 -6.36
C ASP A 32 -10.34 -3.26 -7.59
N ALA A 33 -10.25 -4.58 -7.78
CA ALA A 33 -9.38 -5.19 -8.78
C ALA A 33 -9.84 -4.96 -10.24
N GLU A 34 -11.04 -4.41 -10.47
CA GLU A 34 -11.65 -4.32 -11.80
C GLU A 34 -11.52 -2.94 -12.47
N MET A 35 -10.98 -1.91 -11.78
CA MET A 35 -10.90 -0.55 -12.31
C MET A 35 -9.46 -0.05 -12.52
N PRO A 36 -8.96 -0.01 -13.77
CA PRO A 36 -7.75 0.77 -14.08
C PRO A 36 -8.05 2.26 -13.91
N TYR A 37 -7.21 2.96 -13.13
CA TYR A 37 -7.37 4.38 -12.88
C TYR A 37 -6.57 5.21 -13.88
N GLY A 38 -7.26 5.89 -14.80
CA GLY A 38 -6.66 6.80 -15.79
C GLY A 38 -5.84 6.11 -16.89
N GLU A 39 -5.01 6.90 -17.57
CA GLU A 39 -4.21 6.45 -18.73
C GLU A 39 -2.78 5.99 -18.37
N GLU A 40 -2.29 6.23 -17.14
CA GLU A 40 -0.91 5.88 -16.75
C GLU A 40 -0.81 4.51 -16.06
N GLN A 41 0.24 3.75 -16.41
CA GLN A 41 0.44 2.37 -15.94
C GLN A 41 0.85 2.23 -14.47
N LEU A 42 1.40 3.27 -13.85
CA LEU A 42 1.88 3.21 -12.46
C LEU A 42 0.75 3.36 -11.43
N TYR A 43 -0.39 3.93 -11.80
CA TYR A 43 -1.55 4.02 -10.90
C TYR A 43 -2.21 2.67 -10.68
N THR A 44 -2.13 1.77 -11.66
CA THR A 44 -2.70 0.43 -11.52
C THR A 44 -1.75 -0.45 -10.73
N LEU A 45 -2.28 -1.26 -9.80
CA LEU A 45 -1.49 -2.22 -9.03
C LEU A 45 -0.77 -3.16 -9.99
N LYS A 46 0.56 -3.20 -9.90
CA LYS A 46 1.38 -4.11 -10.68
C LYS A 46 1.67 -5.33 -9.83
N LEU A 47 1.13 -6.45 -10.27
CA LEU A 47 1.37 -7.77 -9.70
C LEU A 47 2.21 -8.60 -10.66
N ARG A 48 3.26 -9.22 -10.13
CA ARG A 48 3.99 -10.30 -10.77
C ARG A 48 4.10 -11.46 -9.79
N ASN A 49 3.64 -12.62 -10.21
CA ASN A 49 3.72 -13.87 -9.46
C ASN A 49 4.76 -14.77 -10.14
N ILE A 50 5.77 -15.20 -9.39
CA ILE A 50 6.87 -16.03 -9.85
C ILE A 50 6.83 -17.35 -9.09
N ASN A 51 6.52 -18.43 -9.78
CA ASN A 51 6.64 -19.76 -9.21
C ASN A 51 8.12 -20.13 -9.08
N LEU A 52 8.55 -20.45 -7.86
CA LEU A 52 9.95 -20.69 -7.54
C LEU A 52 10.38 -22.14 -7.83
N LEU A 53 9.43 -23.07 -7.93
CA LEU A 53 9.69 -24.51 -8.02
C LEU A 53 9.10 -25.16 -9.29
N GLY A 54 8.61 -24.33 -10.22
CA GLY A 54 8.03 -24.75 -11.49
C GLY A 54 6.58 -25.22 -11.39
N GLY A 55 6.00 -25.54 -12.55
CA GLY A 55 4.56 -25.74 -12.69
C GLY A 55 3.93 -26.89 -11.89
N ASN A 56 4.71 -27.79 -11.28
CA ASN A 56 4.19 -28.91 -10.47
C ASN A 56 4.61 -28.88 -8.99
N GLY A 57 5.45 -27.92 -8.60
CA GLY A 57 6.13 -27.96 -7.30
C GLY A 57 7.05 -29.18 -7.14
N VAL A 58 7.44 -29.46 -5.90
CA VAL A 58 8.37 -30.52 -5.52
C VAL A 58 7.67 -31.57 -4.67
N HIS A 59 7.80 -32.85 -5.06
CA HIS A 59 7.32 -33.97 -4.26
C HIS A 59 8.25 -34.24 -3.08
N ILE A 60 7.68 -34.34 -1.88
CA ILE A 60 8.40 -34.69 -0.65
C ILE A 60 8.40 -36.22 -0.53
N LEU A 61 9.59 -36.81 -0.64
CA LEU A 61 9.82 -38.26 -0.54
C LEU A 61 10.19 -38.67 0.90
N PRO A 62 9.92 -39.93 1.26
CA PRO A 62 10.98 -40.93 1.08
C PRO A 62 10.62 -42.10 0.14
N THR A 63 9.41 -42.15 -0.41
CA THR A 63 8.93 -43.28 -1.23
C THR A 63 8.55 -42.84 -2.63
N LEU A 64 9.16 -43.46 -3.64
CA LEU A 64 8.96 -43.18 -5.08
C LEU A 64 7.49 -43.26 -5.51
N GLU A 65 6.62 -43.96 -4.74
CA GLU A 65 5.15 -43.94 -4.85
C GLU A 65 4.52 -44.53 -3.56
N PRO A 66 3.57 -43.86 -2.88
CA PRO A 66 3.22 -42.44 -3.02
C PRO A 66 4.21 -41.54 -2.25
N TRP A 67 4.45 -40.32 -2.76
CA TRP A 67 5.07 -39.23 -1.99
C TRP A 67 4.13 -38.77 -0.86
N ILE A 68 4.65 -38.13 0.19
CA ILE A 68 3.84 -37.78 1.38
C ILE A 68 3.19 -36.40 1.31
N ALA A 69 3.70 -35.53 0.46
CA ALA A 69 3.12 -34.23 0.13
C ALA A 69 3.78 -33.63 -1.11
N THR A 70 3.12 -32.67 -1.74
CA THR A 70 3.72 -31.80 -2.75
C THR A 70 3.82 -30.39 -2.18
N PHE A 71 5.00 -29.79 -2.31
CA PHE A 71 5.31 -28.44 -1.85
C PHE A 71 5.46 -27.51 -3.05
N ASN A 72 4.89 -26.31 -2.96
CA ASN A 72 5.20 -25.25 -3.91
C ASN A 72 5.41 -23.91 -3.20
N ALA A 73 6.13 -23.01 -3.87
CA ALA A 73 6.43 -21.68 -3.37
C ALA A 73 6.37 -20.66 -4.51
N TRP A 74 5.89 -19.47 -4.19
CA TRP A 74 5.81 -18.35 -5.10
C TRP A 74 6.40 -17.09 -4.46
N ALA A 75 7.09 -16.30 -5.27
CA ALA A 75 7.45 -14.92 -4.95
C ALA A 75 6.48 -13.97 -5.68
N ILE A 76 5.86 -13.08 -4.92
CA ILE A 76 4.87 -12.13 -5.42
C ILE A 76 5.47 -10.73 -5.28
N ASP A 77 5.76 -10.10 -6.41
CA ASP A 77 6.19 -8.71 -6.48
C ASP A 77 4.96 -7.81 -6.65
N VAL A 78 4.88 -6.79 -5.79
CA VAL A 78 3.81 -5.81 -5.80
C VAL A 78 4.41 -4.42 -5.95
N GLU A 79 4.00 -3.69 -6.99
CA GLU A 79 4.32 -2.26 -7.15
C GLU A 79 3.05 -1.44 -7.31
N GLY A 80 3.01 -0.25 -6.73
CA GLY A 80 1.89 0.67 -6.88
C GLY A 80 2.22 2.10 -6.50
N GLU A 81 1.33 3.00 -6.88
CA GLU A 81 1.44 4.44 -6.64
C GLU A 81 0.05 5.02 -6.34
N PHE A 82 -0.06 5.77 -5.24
CA PHE A 82 -1.27 6.53 -4.95
C PHE A 82 -1.29 7.81 -5.80
N VAL A 83 -2.34 7.99 -6.59
CA VAL A 83 -2.62 9.23 -7.33
C VAL A 83 -2.76 10.38 -6.35
N LYS A 84 -3.56 10.15 -5.31
CA LYS A 84 -3.83 11.08 -4.23
C LYS A 84 -3.90 10.30 -2.92
N PHE A 85 -3.11 10.74 -1.95
CA PHE A 85 -3.15 10.23 -0.58
C PHE A 85 -3.49 11.39 0.35
N GLU A 86 -4.57 11.23 1.11
CA GLU A 86 -5.09 12.28 1.97
C GLU A 86 -5.30 11.75 3.38
N VAL A 87 -4.71 12.44 4.36
CA VAL A 87 -4.90 12.18 5.78
C VAL A 87 -5.57 13.41 6.37
N GLN A 88 -6.73 13.22 6.96
CA GLN A 88 -7.46 14.27 7.67
C GLN A 88 -7.44 13.96 9.16
N ASP A 89 -7.12 14.98 9.94
CA ASP A 89 -7.39 14.97 11.37
C ASP A 89 -8.85 15.37 11.60
N ILE A 90 -9.62 14.48 12.23
CA ILE A 90 -11.04 14.69 12.53
C ILE A 90 -11.26 14.78 14.05
N ASP A 91 -10.22 15.01 14.85
CA ASP A 91 -10.45 15.38 16.24
C ASP A 91 -11.02 16.81 16.35
N ASN A 92 -11.58 17.15 17.50
CA ASN A 92 -12.27 18.41 17.76
C ASN A 92 -11.30 19.57 18.07
N GLU A 93 -9.99 19.37 17.92
CA GLU A 93 -8.92 20.37 18.12
C GLU A 93 -8.37 20.83 16.75
N VAL A 94 -9.27 21.44 15.98
CA VAL A 94 -9.06 21.93 14.62
C VAL A 94 -8.65 23.40 14.56
N HIS A 95 -8.13 23.85 13.41
CA HIS A 95 -7.85 25.27 13.22
C HIS A 95 -9.16 26.08 13.27
N PRO A 96 -9.25 27.15 14.09
CA PRO A 96 -10.45 27.96 14.17
C PRO A 96 -10.63 28.80 12.90
N ASP A 97 -11.77 28.62 12.22
CA ASP A 97 -12.18 29.42 11.06
C ASP A 97 -13.31 30.38 11.47
N PRO A 98 -13.16 31.71 11.34
CA PRO A 98 -14.18 32.68 11.76
C PRO A 98 -15.52 32.60 11.02
N ILE A 99 -15.55 31.97 9.84
CA ILE A 99 -16.70 31.88 8.93
C ILE A 99 -17.37 30.49 9.04
N PHE A 100 -16.56 29.44 9.11
CA PHE A 100 -17.03 28.04 9.10
C PHE A 100 -16.91 27.34 10.47
N GLY A 101 -16.38 28.03 11.47
CA GLY A 101 -16.17 27.55 12.84
C GLY A 101 -14.83 26.81 12.96
N HIS A 102 -14.66 25.75 12.19
CA HIS A 102 -13.63 24.75 12.40
C HIS A 102 -13.11 24.22 11.04
N GLU A 103 -11.79 24.26 10.82
CA GLU A 103 -11.12 23.71 9.63
C GLU A 103 -10.19 22.56 10.03
N ALA A 104 -10.52 21.36 9.55
CA ALA A 104 -9.70 20.16 9.77
C ALA A 104 -8.31 20.34 9.14
N GLN A 105 -7.28 19.86 9.85
CA GLN A 105 -5.94 19.82 9.28
C GLN A 105 -5.85 18.65 8.30
N VAL A 106 -5.54 18.96 7.04
CA VAL A 106 -5.47 17.95 5.97
C VAL A 106 -4.05 17.89 5.39
N TYR A 107 -3.48 16.69 5.37
CA TYR A 107 -2.27 16.38 4.64
C TYR A 107 -2.62 15.72 3.30
N VAL A 108 -2.27 16.35 2.19
CA VAL A 108 -2.46 15.80 0.83
C VAL A 108 -1.12 15.54 0.16
N ARG A 109 -0.99 14.35 -0.42
CA ARG A 109 0.13 13.98 -1.27
C ARG A 109 -0.34 13.54 -2.64
N GLU A 110 -0.05 14.38 -3.62
CA GLU A 110 -0.32 14.18 -5.03
C GLU A 110 0.82 14.79 -5.86
N ARG A 111 0.87 14.49 -7.16
CA ARG A 111 1.90 15.08 -8.03
C ARG A 111 1.55 16.54 -8.30
N GLY A 112 2.42 17.46 -7.89
CA GLY A 112 2.21 18.87 -8.15
C GLY A 112 3.40 19.71 -7.70
N THR A 113 3.47 20.94 -8.20
CA THR A 113 4.49 21.90 -7.81
C THR A 113 3.97 22.75 -6.67
N ALA A 114 4.68 22.76 -5.54
CA ALA A 114 4.37 23.65 -4.43
C ALA A 114 4.82 25.07 -4.80
N LYS A 115 3.91 26.03 -4.67
CA LYS A 115 4.18 27.45 -4.94
C LYS A 115 3.86 28.28 -3.71
N ASP A 116 4.68 29.29 -3.46
CA ASP A 116 4.38 30.31 -2.48
C ASP A 116 3.19 31.16 -2.97
N SER A 117 2.12 31.20 -2.18
CA SER A 117 0.90 31.94 -2.48
C SER A 117 1.11 33.46 -2.66
N VAL A 118 2.15 34.04 -2.06
CA VAL A 118 2.41 35.48 -2.10
C VAL A 118 3.32 35.84 -3.27
N THR A 119 4.41 35.10 -3.46
CA THR A 119 5.42 35.41 -4.49
C THR A 119 5.22 34.66 -5.80
N ASN A 120 4.33 33.66 -5.82
CA ASN A 120 4.11 32.71 -6.91
C ASN A 120 5.40 31.97 -7.34
N SER A 121 6.42 31.98 -6.48
CA SER A 121 7.68 31.27 -6.70
C SER A 121 7.52 29.78 -6.40
N ILE A 122 8.25 28.93 -7.13
CA ILE A 122 8.25 27.49 -6.88
C ILE A 122 9.10 27.22 -5.63
N ILE A 123 8.46 26.66 -4.61
CA ILE A 123 9.11 26.32 -3.33
C ILE A 123 9.47 24.84 -3.24
N GLY A 124 8.91 24.00 -4.11
CA GLY A 124 9.26 22.59 -4.17
C GLY A 124 8.36 21.80 -5.11
N GLU A 125 8.64 20.51 -5.19
CA GLU A 125 7.85 19.54 -5.96
C GLU A 125 7.30 18.48 -5.00
N ASN A 126 6.02 18.17 -5.14
CA ASN A 126 5.37 17.07 -4.44
C ASN A 126 5.36 15.84 -5.33
N SER A 127 5.80 14.72 -4.76
CA SER A 127 5.82 13.42 -5.41
C SER A 127 4.81 12.51 -4.74
N ARG A 128 4.11 11.73 -5.56
CA ARG A 128 3.16 10.71 -5.10
C ARG A 128 3.86 9.66 -4.24
N ILE A 129 3.07 9.03 -3.38
CA ILE A 129 3.54 7.91 -2.58
C ILE A 129 3.60 6.67 -3.47
N LYS A 130 4.79 6.05 -3.53
CA LYS A 130 5.04 4.82 -4.26
C LYS A 130 5.40 3.73 -3.26
N PHE A 131 4.94 2.52 -3.50
CA PHE A 131 5.31 1.35 -2.72
C PHE A 131 5.76 0.23 -3.66
N ASN A 132 6.76 -0.52 -3.19
CA ASN A 132 7.21 -1.76 -3.79
C ASN A 132 7.57 -2.70 -2.65
N PHE A 133 7.02 -3.90 -2.68
CA PHE A 133 7.43 -4.98 -1.79
C PHE A 133 7.29 -6.33 -2.49
N THR A 134 8.14 -7.27 -2.06
CA THR A 134 8.05 -8.67 -2.46
C THR A 134 7.59 -9.48 -1.26
N THR A 135 6.58 -10.32 -1.46
CA THR A 135 6.12 -11.28 -0.45
C THR A 135 6.24 -12.70 -0.98
N GLY A 136 6.34 -13.68 -0.07
CA GLY A 136 6.41 -15.09 -0.40
C GLY A 136 5.17 -15.84 0.09
N THR A 137 4.66 -16.75 -0.72
CA THR A 137 3.63 -17.71 -0.29
C THR A 137 4.09 -19.12 -0.59
N PHE A 138 3.70 -20.06 0.27
CA PHE A 138 4.01 -21.47 0.11
C PHE A 138 2.80 -22.33 0.45
N ILE A 139 2.69 -23.46 -0.22
CA ILE A 139 1.62 -24.43 0.01
C ILE A 139 2.20 -25.84 0.11
N VAL A 140 1.56 -26.65 0.95
CA VAL A 140 1.84 -28.09 1.07
C VAL A 140 0.51 -28.81 0.92
N VAL A 141 0.44 -29.74 -0.04
CA VAL A 141 -0.79 -30.50 -0.32
C VAL A 141 -0.51 -32.00 -0.19
N PRO A 142 -1.39 -32.78 0.46
CA PRO A 142 -1.21 -34.23 0.59
C PRO A 142 -1.32 -34.96 -0.76
N PRO A 143 -0.76 -36.18 -0.87
CA PRO A 143 -0.84 -37.01 -2.07
C PRO A 143 -2.28 -37.27 -2.52
N GLY A 144 -2.47 -37.36 -3.83
CA GLY A 144 -3.77 -37.59 -4.46
C GLY A 144 -4.60 -36.31 -4.71
N LYS A 145 -4.17 -35.15 -4.22
CA LYS A 145 -4.74 -33.84 -4.56
C LYS A 145 -3.68 -33.00 -5.27
N ILE A 146 -3.63 -33.12 -6.59
CA ILE A 146 -2.70 -32.34 -7.43
C ILE A 146 -3.30 -30.95 -7.74
N GLU A 147 -4.63 -30.83 -7.63
CA GLU A 147 -5.35 -29.57 -7.81
C GLU A 147 -4.97 -28.59 -6.68
N GLY A 148 -4.35 -27.47 -7.05
CA GLY A 148 -3.92 -26.42 -6.13
C GLY A 148 -2.41 -26.33 -5.90
N VAL A 149 -1.63 -27.21 -6.53
CA VAL A 149 -0.17 -27.12 -6.56
C VAL A 149 0.28 -26.75 -7.96
N GLY A 150 1.12 -25.73 -8.08
CA GLY A 150 1.62 -25.28 -9.36
C GLY A 150 0.82 -24.14 -9.99
N ASP A 151 1.24 -23.76 -11.19
CA ASP A 151 0.64 -22.63 -11.92
C ASP A 151 -0.58 -23.12 -12.69
N LYS A 152 -1.67 -22.36 -12.67
CA LYS A 152 -2.93 -22.77 -13.31
C LYS A 152 -2.80 -22.88 -14.83
N ASP A 153 -1.95 -22.04 -15.41
CA ASP A 153 -1.72 -21.93 -16.85
C ASP A 153 -0.35 -22.48 -17.28
N TRP A 154 0.40 -23.12 -16.36
CA TRP A 154 1.76 -23.61 -16.56
C TRP A 154 2.80 -22.53 -16.89
N ILE A 155 2.51 -21.27 -16.60
CA ILE A 155 3.43 -20.15 -16.79
C ILE A 155 4.12 -19.84 -15.46
N VAL A 156 5.46 -19.97 -15.45
CA VAL A 156 6.28 -19.72 -14.25
C VAL A 156 6.23 -18.27 -13.78
N ILE A 157 6.01 -17.33 -14.71
CA ILE A 157 5.95 -15.89 -14.43
C ILE A 157 4.61 -15.35 -14.95
N GLU A 158 3.68 -15.15 -14.04
CA GLU A 158 2.38 -14.54 -14.32
C GLU A 158 2.44 -13.04 -14.01
N GLU A 159 2.03 -12.21 -14.96
CA GLU A 159 2.12 -10.75 -14.84
C GLU A 159 0.77 -10.10 -15.14
N SER A 160 0.37 -9.16 -14.28
CA SER A 160 -0.72 -8.22 -14.56
C SER A 160 -0.43 -7.38 -15.81
N ALA A 161 -1.48 -6.89 -16.47
CA ALA A 161 -1.34 -6.06 -17.67
C ALA A 161 -0.45 -4.82 -17.42
N ALA A 162 -0.56 -4.21 -16.24
CA ALA A 162 0.22 -3.04 -15.84
C ALA A 162 1.73 -3.34 -15.64
N TYR A 163 2.09 -4.59 -15.34
CA TYR A 163 3.48 -5.03 -15.24
C TYR A 163 4.11 -5.27 -16.63
N LYS A 164 3.31 -5.77 -17.59
CA LYS A 164 3.77 -6.07 -18.96
C LYS A 164 4.13 -4.83 -19.78
N VAL A 165 3.63 -3.66 -19.41
CA VAL A 165 3.94 -2.46 -20.16
C VAL A 165 5.35 -1.98 -19.83
N LYS A 166 6.23 -2.07 -20.83
CA LYS A 166 7.63 -1.66 -20.74
C LYS A 166 7.73 -0.17 -20.40
N LYS A 167 8.63 0.14 -19.45
CA LYS A 167 9.16 1.48 -19.19
C LYS A 167 9.74 2.11 -20.45
#